data_AF-M3XIE2-F1
#
_entry.id   AF-M3XIE2-F1
#
_cell.length_a   1.000
_cell.length_b   1.000
_cell.length_c   1.000
_cell.angle_alpha   90.00
_cell.angle_beta   90.00
_cell.angle_gamma   90.00
#
_symmetry.space_group_name_H-M   'P 1'
#
loop_
_entity.id
_entity.type
_entity.pdbx_description
1 polymer ?
#
loop_
_entity_poly.entity_id
_entity_poly.type
_entity_poly.pdbx_seq_one_letter_code
_entity_poly.pdbx_strand_id
1 'polypeptide(L)'
;MGSKMVAASRVVQAVKPHAPLIRFPDRKGYPRPNVHEALKSVVLPAPSSYAAASGPQGPQTSRLPGTPDTIEIVRALPQKYRRRSVTEEEMEYIQRGGPE
;
A
#
# COMPACT_ATOMS: atom_id res chain seq x y z
N MET A 1 46.52 33.53 47.19
CA MET A 1 45.07 33.83 47.15
C MET A 1 44.52 33.21 45.86
N GLY A 2 43.78 32.12 45.94
CA GLY A 2 43.32 31.35 44.75
C GLY A 2 41.93 31.79 44.29
N SER A 3 41.81 32.27 43.06
CA SER A 3 40.55 32.64 42.41
C SER A 3 39.89 31.41 41.79
N LYS A 4 38.81 30.91 42.41
CA LYS A 4 37.95 29.87 41.85
C LYS A 4 36.98 30.50 40.85
N MET A 5 37.18 30.22 39.56
CA MET A 5 36.29 30.67 38.49
C MET A 5 35.08 29.71 38.44
N VAL A 6 33.88 30.21 38.72
CA VAL A 6 32.64 29.43 38.61
C VAL A 6 32.07 29.64 37.21
N ALA A 7 32.05 28.59 36.40
CA ALA A 7 31.41 28.60 35.10
C ALA A 7 29.89 28.45 35.25
N ALA A 8 29.13 29.48 34.87
CA ALA A 8 27.68 29.42 34.84
C ALA A 8 27.19 28.72 33.56
N SER A 9 26.58 27.54 33.68
CA SER A 9 25.93 26.84 32.56
C SER A 9 24.51 27.36 32.34
N ARG A 10 24.17 27.78 31.10
CA ARG A 10 22.80 28.18 30.77
C ARG A 10 21.95 26.95 30.45
N VAL A 11 20.79 26.82 31.07
CA VAL A 11 19.78 25.80 30.75
C VAL A 11 18.92 26.32 29.60
N VAL A 12 19.02 25.69 28.43
CA VAL A 12 18.14 25.98 27.29
C VAL A 12 16.91 25.09 27.41
N GLN A 13 15.77 25.68 27.72
CA GLN A 13 14.50 24.96 27.71
C GLN A 13 14.08 24.69 26.27
N ALA A 14 14.11 23.43 25.86
CA ALA A 14 13.60 23.01 24.56
C ALA A 14 12.06 23.11 24.55
N VAL A 15 11.51 24.08 23.81
CA VAL A 15 10.06 24.21 23.60
C VAL A 15 9.65 23.32 22.43
N LYS A 16 8.67 22.44 22.65
CA LYS A 16 8.15 21.57 21.58
C LYS A 16 7.44 22.43 20.52
N PRO A 17 7.87 22.40 19.25
CA PRO A 17 7.20 23.14 18.19
C PRO A 17 5.79 22.59 17.98
N HIS A 18 4.82 23.49 17.77
CA HIS A 18 3.44 23.14 17.50
C HIS A 18 3.31 22.55 16.09
N ALA A 19 2.81 21.32 15.98
CA ALA A 19 2.50 20.68 14.70
C ALA A 19 1.03 20.96 14.33
N PRO A 20 0.75 21.80 13.33
CA PRO A 20 -0.62 22.09 12.95
C PRO A 20 -1.29 20.85 12.35
N LEU A 21 -2.55 20.61 12.73
CA LEU A 21 -3.37 19.57 12.15
C LEU A 21 -3.89 19.99 10.76
N ILE A 22 -4.07 19.00 9.88
CA ILE A 22 -4.72 19.22 8.59
C ILE A 22 -6.16 19.72 8.80
N ARG A 23 -6.59 20.70 7.99
CA ARG A 23 -7.97 21.19 7.99
C ARG A 23 -8.70 20.61 6.78
N PHE A 24 -9.89 20.08 7.02
CA PHE A 24 -10.77 19.66 5.93
C PHE A 24 -11.63 20.85 5.46
N PRO A 25 -11.88 21.01 4.16
CA PRO A 25 -12.79 22.03 3.62
C PRO A 25 -14.20 21.89 4.17
N ASP A 26 -14.93 23.02 4.30
CA ASP A 26 -16.35 22.98 4.68
C ASP A 26 -17.15 22.26 3.58
N ARG A 27 -17.96 21.28 3.99
CA ARG A 27 -18.74 20.42 3.09
C ARG A 27 -20.14 20.98 2.78
N LYS A 28 -20.47 22.17 3.29
CA LYS A 28 -21.73 22.85 2.99
C LYS A 28 -21.75 23.31 1.53
N GLY A 29 -22.55 22.64 0.70
CA GLY A 29 -22.72 22.96 -0.73
C GLY A 29 -22.24 21.86 -1.68
N TYR A 30 -21.52 20.85 -1.18
CA TYR A 30 -21.21 19.66 -1.98
C TYR A 30 -22.36 18.67 -1.89
N PRO A 31 -22.82 18.11 -3.03
CA PRO A 31 -23.78 17.01 -3.00
C PRO A 31 -23.18 15.85 -2.19
N ARG A 32 -23.90 15.39 -1.17
CA ARG A 32 -23.47 14.23 -0.38
C ARG A 32 -23.45 13.02 -1.33
N PRO A 33 -22.35 12.25 -1.38
CA PRO A 33 -22.32 11.06 -2.22
C PRO A 33 -23.44 10.12 -1.76
N ASN A 34 -24.45 9.94 -2.61
CA ASN A 34 -25.54 9.04 -2.35
C ASN A 34 -25.07 7.61 -2.62
N VAL A 35 -24.96 6.81 -1.56
CA VAL A 35 -24.57 5.40 -1.65
C VAL A 35 -25.44 4.62 -2.64
N HIS A 36 -26.72 4.97 -2.79
CA HIS A 36 -27.61 4.30 -3.75
C HIS A 36 -27.33 4.66 -5.21
N GLU A 37 -26.80 5.86 -5.50
CA GLU A 37 -26.41 6.25 -6.88
C GLU A 37 -25.04 5.68 -7.24
N ALA A 38 -24.11 5.67 -6.28
CA ALA A 38 -22.79 5.06 -6.46
C ALA A 38 -22.88 3.55 -6.73
N LEU A 39 -23.86 2.85 -6.13
CA LEU A 39 -24.09 1.43 -6.42
C LEU A 39 -24.69 1.19 -7.81
N LYS A 40 -25.46 2.14 -8.34
CA LYS A 40 -26.04 2.04 -9.70
C LYS A 40 -25.01 2.26 -10.79
N SER A 41 -23.99 3.10 -10.57
CA SER A 41 -22.94 3.38 -11.55
C SER A 41 -21.91 2.25 -11.71
N VAL A 42 -21.89 1.28 -10.79
CA VAL A 42 -21.02 0.08 -10.86
C VAL A 42 -21.53 -0.96 -11.90
N VAL A 43 -22.76 -0.81 -12.41
CA VAL A 43 -23.42 -1.83 -13.25
C VAL A 43 -23.29 -1.55 -14.76
N LEU A 44 -22.43 -0.63 -15.20
CA LEU A 44 -22.16 -0.47 -16.63
C LEU A 44 -21.05 -1.43 -17.08
N PRO A 45 -21.29 -2.35 -18.04
CA PRO A 45 -20.23 -3.14 -18.64
C PRO A 45 -19.33 -2.20 -19.44
N ALA A 46 -18.04 -2.20 -19.13
CA ALA A 46 -17.03 -1.49 -19.90
C ALA A 46 -17.06 -1.98 -21.37
N PRO A 47 -16.97 -1.09 -22.37
CA PRO A 47 -16.90 -1.52 -23.76
C PRO A 47 -15.62 -2.33 -23.96
N SER A 48 -15.83 -3.56 -24.41
CA SER A 48 -14.83 -4.49 -24.91
C SER A 48 -13.81 -3.77 -25.76
N SER A 49 -12.54 -3.85 -25.34
CA SER A 49 -11.44 -3.71 -26.25
C SER A 49 -10.27 -4.59 -25.78
N TYR A 50 -10.02 -5.62 -26.59
CA TYR A 50 -8.85 -6.50 -26.65
C TYR A 50 -8.71 -7.52 -25.48
N ALA A 51 -9.17 -8.76 -25.61
CA ALA A 51 -8.66 -9.89 -26.40
C ALA A 51 -7.95 -10.94 -25.50
N ALA A 52 -8.54 -12.13 -25.48
CA ALA A 52 -7.95 -13.46 -25.27
C ALA A 52 -7.04 -13.71 -24.05
N ALA A 53 -7.61 -14.36 -23.03
CA ALA A 53 -7.13 -15.66 -22.53
C ALA A 53 -8.21 -16.26 -21.61
N SER A 54 -8.97 -17.22 -22.16
CA SER A 54 -9.88 -18.07 -21.41
C SER A 54 -9.08 -19.04 -20.55
N GLY A 55 -8.91 -18.70 -19.27
CA GLY A 55 -8.52 -19.62 -18.20
C GLY A 55 -9.43 -19.36 -17.00
N PRO A 56 -9.65 -20.34 -16.11
CA PRO A 56 -10.50 -20.15 -14.94
C PRO A 56 -9.96 -18.96 -14.14
N GLN A 57 -10.80 -17.93 -13.98
CA GLN A 57 -10.47 -16.76 -13.18
C GLN A 57 -10.29 -17.21 -11.74
N GLY A 58 -9.06 -17.50 -11.33
CA GLY A 58 -8.67 -17.45 -9.93
C GLY A 58 -8.98 -16.06 -9.35
N PRO A 59 -8.99 -15.91 -8.02
CA PRO A 59 -9.34 -14.65 -7.38
C PRO A 59 -8.51 -13.56 -8.02
N GLN A 60 -9.18 -12.54 -8.54
CA GLN A 60 -8.57 -11.38 -9.19
C GLN A 60 -7.61 -10.77 -8.17
N THR A 61 -6.35 -11.20 -8.19
CA THR A 61 -5.29 -10.58 -7.41
C THR A 61 -5.34 -9.13 -7.86
N SER A 62 -5.71 -8.24 -6.94
CA SER A 62 -5.80 -6.83 -7.25
C SER A 62 -4.48 -6.48 -7.91
N ARG A 63 -4.52 -6.11 -9.20
CA ARG A 63 -3.34 -5.65 -9.91
C ARG A 63 -2.94 -4.38 -9.18
N LEU A 64 -2.02 -4.51 -8.22
CA LEU A 64 -1.51 -3.38 -7.48
C LEU A 64 -0.95 -2.42 -8.53
N PRO A 65 -1.28 -1.13 -8.47
CA PRO A 65 -0.72 -0.17 -9.41
C PRO A 65 0.80 -0.19 -9.27
N GLY A 66 1.52 -0.57 -10.32
CA GLY A 66 2.97 -0.70 -10.32
C GLY A 66 3.51 -1.55 -11.47
N THR A 67 4.84 -1.56 -11.63
CA THR A 67 5.53 -2.46 -12.56
C THR A 67 5.40 -3.89 -12.09
N PRO A 68 4.97 -4.83 -12.95
CA PRO A 68 4.90 -6.23 -12.59
C PRO A 68 6.31 -6.78 -12.33
N ASP A 69 6.42 -7.68 -11.34
CA ASP A 69 7.68 -8.36 -11.05
C ASP A 69 8.08 -9.21 -12.26
N THR A 70 9.29 -8.99 -12.79
CA THR A 70 9.89 -9.85 -13.81
C THR A 70 10.97 -10.74 -13.22
N ILE A 71 11.26 -11.85 -13.89
CA ILE A 71 12.28 -12.83 -13.46
C ILE A 71 13.65 -12.15 -13.32
N GLU A 72 13.96 -11.18 -14.17
CA GLU A 72 15.21 -10.41 -14.12
C GLU A 72 15.31 -9.55 -12.85
N ILE A 73 14.22 -8.86 -12.49
CA ILE A 73 14.15 -8.06 -11.25
C ILE A 73 14.38 -8.95 -10.03
N VAL A 74 13.71 -10.12 -9.98
CA VAL A 74 13.85 -11.08 -8.87
C VAL A 74 15.27 -11.65 -8.78
N ARG A 75 15.95 -11.86 -9.92
CA ARG A 75 17.35 -12.30 -9.96
C ARG A 75 18.31 -11.23 -9.46
N ALA A 76 18.05 -9.97 -9.76
CA ALA A 76 18.88 -8.84 -9.32
C ALA A 76 18.80 -8.59 -7.80
N LEU A 77 17.73 -9.04 -7.13
CA LEU A 77 17.57 -8.89 -5.68
C LEU A 77 18.57 -9.76 -4.88
N PRO A 78 19.10 -9.26 -3.75
CA PRO A 78 19.86 -10.07 -2.81
C PRO A 78 19.07 -11.30 -2.34
N GLN A 79 19.77 -12.41 -2.08
CA GLN A 79 19.16 -13.70 -1.77
C GLN A 79 18.18 -13.65 -0.59
N LYS A 80 18.45 -12.83 0.44
CA LYS A 80 17.57 -12.64 1.61
C LYS A 80 16.20 -12.04 1.29
N TYR A 81 16.03 -11.42 0.11
CA TYR A 81 14.79 -10.79 -0.35
C TYR A 81 14.16 -11.53 -1.52
N ARG A 82 14.82 -12.57 -2.05
CA ARG A 82 14.31 -13.35 -3.17
C ARG A 82 13.22 -14.31 -2.69
N ARG A 83 12.07 -14.32 -3.38
CA ARG A 83 10.99 -15.29 -3.13
C ARG A 83 11.44 -16.70 -3.55
N ARG A 84 10.95 -17.72 -2.87
CA ARG A 84 11.16 -19.13 -3.29
C ARG A 84 10.26 -19.44 -4.48
N SER A 85 10.74 -20.31 -5.37
CA SER A 85 9.90 -20.89 -6.43
C SER A 85 8.86 -21.81 -5.81
N VAL A 86 7.62 -21.72 -6.29
CA VAL A 86 6.52 -22.60 -5.90
C VAL A 86 6.69 -23.94 -6.61
N THR A 87 6.61 -25.06 -5.89
CA THR A 87 6.66 -26.41 -6.49
C THR A 87 5.32 -26.80 -7.10
N GLU A 88 5.28 -27.77 -8.02
CA GLU A 88 4.03 -28.22 -8.66
C GLU A 88 3.03 -28.75 -7.63
N GLU A 89 3.48 -29.54 -6.66
CA GLU A 89 2.66 -30.03 -5.55
C GLU A 89 2.04 -28.87 -4.73
N GLU A 90 2.81 -27.81 -4.47
CA GLU A 90 2.34 -26.62 -3.76
C GLU A 90 1.36 -25.82 -4.62
N MET A 91 1.61 -25.70 -5.92
CA MET A 91 0.68 -25.06 -6.86
C MET A 91 -0.68 -25.76 -6.85
N GLU A 92 -0.71 -27.09 -6.86
CA GLU A 92 -1.94 -27.87 -6.77
C GLU A 92 -2.63 -27.72 -5.41
N TYR A 93 -1.86 -27.77 -4.31
CA TYR A 93 -2.39 -27.58 -2.96
C TYR A 93 -3.03 -26.21 -2.77
N ILE A 94 -2.39 -25.14 -3.27
CA ILE A 94 -2.93 -23.77 -3.26
C ILE A 94 -4.18 -23.66 -4.12
N GLN A 95 -4.18 -24.26 -5.31
CA GLN A 95 -5.35 -24.25 -6.21
C GLN A 95 -6.54 -25.01 -5.63
N ARG A 96 -6.30 -26.14 -4.94
CA ARG A 96 -7.34 -26.93 -4.26
C ARG A 96 -7.89 -26.23 -3.00
N GLY A 97 -7.11 -25.32 -2.40
CA GLY A 97 -7.54 -24.55 -1.23
C GLY A 97 -7.17 -25.16 0.12
N GLY A 98 -6.24 -26.12 0.14
CA GLY A 98 -5.72 -26.70 1.38
C GLY A 98 -5.97 -28.22 1.52
N PRO A 99 -5.88 -28.74 2.75
CA PRO A 99 -6.23 -30.12 3.07
C PRO A 99 -7.75 -30.25 3.29
N GLU A 100 -8.31 -31.39 2.88
CA GLU A 100 -9.70 -31.79 3.18
C GLU A 100 -9.88 -32.13 4.67
#